data_AF-A0AAX3K7I2-F1
#
_entry.id   AF-A0AAX3K7I2-F1
#
_cell.length_a   1.000
_cell.length_b   1.000
_cell.length_c   1.000
_cell.angle_alpha   90.00
_cell.angle_beta   90.00
_cell.angle_gamma   90.00
#
_symmetry.space_group_name_H-M   'P 1'
#
loop_
_entity.id
_entity.type
_entity.pdbx_description
1 polymer ?
#
loop_
_entity_poly.entity_id
_entity_poly.type
_entity_poly.pdbx_seq_one_letter_code
_entity_poly.pdbx_strand_id
1 'polypeptide(L)'
;MVDFCIKNIDFNNKAVAIVLLYGNAAIMFAKREIVSIIKKNNGNVVGYGEFVGEHSFSTKELPVAINRPNAEDINMAISFGKAIREELKNNIEKNKSLSIFDRFIGKVADIKPVHTGRRIFTVPKTDYELCDNCGVCIKKCPKACIDNNIVTDKNACIVCMACVKACHNNARISKAKNPLIKMGLKKINRNKNESKFIVF
;
A
#
# COMPACT_ATOMS: atom_id res chain seq x y z
N MET A 1 -3.69 -6.31 -9.12
CA MET A 1 -3.57 -5.18 -10.08
C MET A 1 -2.13 -4.68 -10.09
N VAL A 2 -1.51 -4.39 -8.94
CA VAL A 2 -0.07 -4.04 -8.86
C VAL A 2 0.83 -5.16 -9.41
N ASP A 3 0.57 -6.43 -9.07
CA ASP A 3 1.38 -7.55 -9.55
C ASP A 3 1.39 -7.72 -11.07
N PHE A 4 0.30 -7.41 -11.77
CA PHE A 4 0.23 -7.67 -13.22
C PHE A 4 1.00 -6.61 -14.02
N CYS A 5 0.90 -5.34 -13.62
CA CYS A 5 1.59 -4.28 -14.35
C CYS A 5 3.10 -4.36 -14.14
N ILE A 6 3.58 -4.49 -12.90
CA ILE A 6 5.02 -4.43 -12.62
C ILE A 6 5.76 -5.69 -13.11
N LYS A 7 5.13 -6.87 -13.05
CA LYS A 7 5.73 -8.12 -13.54
C LYS A 7 6.00 -8.11 -15.04
N ASN A 8 5.36 -7.24 -15.82
CA ASN A 8 5.50 -7.17 -17.28
C ASN A 8 6.27 -5.92 -17.77
N ILE A 9 6.77 -5.07 -16.86
CA ILE A 9 7.61 -3.93 -17.24
C ILE A 9 9.04 -4.41 -17.41
N ASP A 10 9.65 -4.17 -18.57
CA ASP A 10 11.11 -4.17 -18.73
C ASP A 10 11.65 -2.79 -18.34
N PHE A 11 12.48 -2.76 -17.30
CA PHE A 11 13.06 -1.52 -16.78
C PHE A 11 14.25 -1.03 -17.61
N ASN A 12 14.72 -1.77 -18.61
CA ASN A 12 15.77 -1.36 -19.56
C ASN A 12 17.04 -0.84 -18.86
N ASN A 13 17.49 -1.54 -17.81
CA ASN A 13 18.61 -1.18 -16.93
C ASN A 13 18.48 0.18 -16.24
N LYS A 14 17.29 0.80 -16.23
CA LYS A 14 17.07 2.08 -15.55
C LYS A 14 17.20 1.91 -14.04
N ALA A 15 17.66 2.98 -13.39
CA ALA A 15 17.60 3.11 -11.95
C ALA A 15 16.14 3.14 -11.47
N VAL A 16 15.85 2.38 -10.42
CA VAL A 16 14.53 2.25 -9.82
C VAL A 16 14.61 2.52 -8.32
N ALA A 17 13.89 3.53 -7.86
CA ALA A 17 13.64 3.77 -6.44
C ALA A 17 12.28 3.17 -6.05
N ILE A 18 12.24 2.45 -4.94
CA ILE A 18 11.02 1.74 -4.49
C ILE A 18 10.38 2.51 -3.32
N VAL A 19 9.07 2.74 -3.38
CA VAL A 19 8.29 3.36 -2.30
C VAL A 19 7.25 2.35 -1.81
N LEU A 20 7.35 1.93 -0.56
CA LEU A 20 6.43 1.01 0.10
C LEU A 20 5.60 1.77 1.13
N LEU A 21 4.31 1.96 0.87
CA LEU A 21 3.37 2.54 1.84
C LEU A 21 2.62 1.42 2.57
N TYR A 22 2.56 1.47 3.91
CA TYR A 22 1.83 0.49 4.69
C TYR A 22 1.08 1.10 5.88
N GLY A 23 -0.04 0.48 6.23
CA GLY A 23 -0.95 0.90 7.30
C GLY A 23 -0.46 0.61 8.72
N ASN A 24 0.85 0.70 8.98
CA ASN A 24 1.47 0.41 10.28
C ASN A 24 1.40 -1.05 10.78
N ALA A 25 0.89 -1.99 9.97
CA ALA A 25 0.83 -3.41 10.28
C ALA A 25 2.19 -4.12 10.15
N ALA A 26 2.51 -4.61 8.95
CA ALA A 26 3.80 -5.16 8.59
C ALA A 26 3.96 -5.11 7.07
N ILE A 27 5.17 -4.82 6.59
CA ILE A 27 5.51 -4.88 5.16
C ILE A 27 5.58 -6.33 4.65
N MET A 28 5.86 -7.27 5.56
CA MET A 28 5.97 -8.71 5.25
C MET A 28 6.89 -8.96 4.05
N PHE A 29 6.43 -9.75 3.07
CA PHE A 29 7.21 -10.14 1.89
C PHE A 29 7.21 -9.09 0.78
N ALA A 30 6.41 -8.02 0.88
CA ALA A 30 6.22 -7.06 -0.22
C ALA A 30 7.54 -6.47 -0.70
N LYS A 31 8.44 -6.11 0.23
CA LYS A 31 9.79 -5.62 -0.11
C LYS A 31 10.60 -6.63 -0.92
N ARG A 32 10.67 -7.88 -0.46
CA ARG A 32 11.45 -8.92 -1.14
C ARG A 32 10.87 -9.25 -2.51
N GLU A 33 9.54 -9.28 -2.61
CA GLU A 33 8.82 -9.54 -3.85
C GLU A 33 9.08 -8.44 -4.89
N ILE A 34 8.90 -7.17 -4.53
CA ILE A 34 9.07 -6.07 -5.48
C ILE A 34 10.52 -5.93 -5.95
N VAL A 35 11.50 -6.09 -5.05
CA VAL A 35 12.92 -6.10 -5.41
C VAL A 35 13.23 -7.25 -6.36
N SER A 36 12.69 -8.45 -6.11
CA SER A 36 12.87 -9.60 -7.00
C SER A 36 12.27 -9.36 -8.39
N ILE A 37 11.08 -8.77 -8.47
CA ILE A 37 10.42 -8.46 -9.75
C ILE A 37 11.24 -7.45 -10.55
N ILE A 38 11.66 -6.35 -9.94
CA ILE A 38 12.43 -5.30 -10.62
C ILE A 38 13.75 -5.84 -11.16
N LYS A 39 14.51 -6.58 -10.34
CA LYS A 39 15.79 -7.17 -10.77
C LYS A 39 15.63 -8.19 -11.89
N LYS A 40 14.60 -9.04 -11.84
CA LYS A 40 14.31 -10.03 -12.89
C LYS A 40 13.94 -9.39 -14.23
N ASN A 41 13.44 -8.16 -14.20
CA ASN A 41 13.01 -7.42 -15.38
C ASN A 41 13.98 -6.27 -15.73
N ASN A 42 15.29 -6.50 -15.59
CA ASN A 42 16.35 -5.57 -15.97
C ASN A 42 16.27 -4.21 -15.27
N GLY A 43 15.86 -4.14 -14.00
CA GLY A 43 15.85 -2.91 -13.22
C GLY A 43 17.02 -2.83 -12.24
N ASN A 44 17.67 -1.67 -12.16
CA ASN A 44 18.71 -1.41 -11.16
C ASN A 44 18.09 -0.73 -9.93
N VAL A 45 17.86 -1.47 -8.85
CA VAL A 45 17.31 -0.89 -7.63
C VAL A 45 18.38 -0.03 -6.97
N VAL A 46 18.15 1.28 -6.85
CA VAL A 46 19.07 2.26 -6.25
C VAL A 46 18.71 2.62 -4.81
N GLY A 47 17.53 2.20 -4.35
CA GLY A 47 17.11 2.38 -2.97
C GLY A 47 15.64 2.05 -2.77
N TYR A 48 15.25 1.93 -1.51
CA TYR A 48 13.85 1.74 -1.13
C TYR A 48 13.49 2.49 0.14
N GLY A 49 12.27 3.01 0.19
CA GLY A 49 11.66 3.62 1.37
C GLY A 49 10.44 2.85 1.85
N GLU A 50 10.32 2.71 3.17
CA GLU A 50 9.21 2.13 3.91
C GLU A 50 8.49 3.28 4.64
N PHE A 51 7.28 3.63 4.21
CA PHE A 51 6.53 4.79 4.70
C PHE A 51 5.23 4.37 5.37
N VAL A 52 4.92 5.02 6.49
CA VAL A 52 3.71 4.75 7.26
C VAL A 52 2.58 5.64 6.77
N GLY A 53 1.44 5.02 6.46
CA GLY A 53 0.19 5.71 6.19
C GLY A 53 -0.91 5.21 7.12
N GLU A 54 -2.05 5.88 7.09
CA GLU A 54 -3.23 5.43 7.82
C GLU A 54 -3.66 4.04 7.34
N HIS A 55 -3.97 3.15 8.29
CA HIS A 55 -4.46 1.83 7.96
C HIS A 55 -5.84 1.91 7.28
N SER A 56 -6.06 1.13 6.22
CA SER A 56 -7.35 1.09 5.52
C SER A 56 -8.56 0.74 6.41
N PHE A 57 -8.35 0.08 7.56
CA PHE A 57 -9.40 -0.29 8.52
C PHE A 57 -9.42 0.60 9.77
N SER A 58 -8.60 1.65 9.80
CA SER A 58 -8.62 2.66 10.85
C SER A 58 -10.00 3.31 10.89
N THR A 59 -10.54 3.55 12.08
CA THR A 59 -11.80 4.29 12.30
C THR A 59 -11.62 5.21 13.50
N LYS A 60 -12.58 6.10 13.76
CA LYS A 60 -12.54 6.94 14.98
C LYS A 60 -12.48 6.10 16.26
N GLU A 61 -13.21 4.98 16.30
CA GLU A 61 -13.25 4.07 17.46
C GLU A 61 -12.05 3.11 17.54
N LEU A 62 -11.40 2.84 16.41
CA LEU A 62 -10.23 1.97 16.29
C LEU A 62 -9.16 2.65 15.43
N PRO A 63 -8.51 3.69 15.96
CA PRO A 63 -7.50 4.42 15.21
C PRO A 63 -6.28 3.52 15.02
N VAL A 64 -5.76 3.47 13.81
CA VAL A 64 -4.50 2.78 13.48
C VAL A 64 -3.70 3.66 12.53
N ALA A 65 -2.61 4.25 13.04
CA ALA A 65 -1.82 5.23 12.31
C ALA A 65 -2.68 6.38 11.72
N ILE A 66 -3.70 6.81 12.46
CA ILE A 66 -4.51 7.98 12.09
C ILE A 66 -3.62 9.22 11.95
N ASN A 67 -3.95 10.11 11.02
CA ASN A 67 -3.18 11.32 10.69
C ASN A 67 -1.77 11.02 10.12
N ARG A 68 -1.55 9.81 9.59
CA ARG A 68 -0.33 9.45 8.85
C ARG A 68 -0.68 9.37 7.34
N PRO A 69 0.13 9.95 6.44
CA PRO A 69 1.45 10.52 6.69
C PRO A 69 1.38 11.84 7.47
N ASN A 70 2.22 11.97 8.50
CA ASN A 70 2.43 13.20 9.26
C ASN A 70 3.64 13.97 8.72
N ALA A 71 4.00 15.10 9.35
CA ALA A 71 5.15 15.91 8.94
C ALA A 71 6.47 15.12 8.91
N GLU A 72 6.68 14.20 9.85
CA GLU A 72 7.88 13.34 9.91
C GLU A 72 7.93 12.37 8.73
N ASP A 73 6.80 11.74 8.37
CA ASP A 73 6.73 10.85 7.20
C ASP A 73 7.04 11.60 5.91
N ILE A 74 6.48 12.80 5.76
CA ILE A 74 6.70 13.64 4.59
C ILE A 74 8.17 14.07 4.54
N ASN A 75 8.76 14.49 5.65
CA ASN A 75 10.18 14.85 5.72
C ASN A 75 11.10 13.66 5.40
N MET A 76 10.73 12.45 5.84
CA MET A 76 11.46 11.23 5.49
C MET A 76 11.37 10.93 4.00
N ALA A 77 10.19 11.10 3.38
CA ALA A 77 10.01 10.90 1.94
C ALA A 77 10.79 11.93 1.11
N ILE A 78 10.83 13.19 1.56
CA ILE A 78 11.64 14.25 0.95
C ILE A 78 13.13 13.91 1.06
N SER A 79 13.58 13.46 2.25
CA SER A 79 14.97 13.06 2.48
C SER A 79 15.37 11.89 1.60
N PHE A 80 14.48 10.91 1.44
CA PHE A 80 14.70 9.78 0.52
C PHE A 80 14.87 10.27 -0.93
N GLY A 81 13.98 11.14 -1.42
CA GLY A 81 14.10 11.70 -2.77
C GLY A 81 15.39 12.50 -3.00
N LYS A 82 15.84 13.26 -1.99
CA LYS A 82 17.14 13.96 -2.02
C LYS A 82 18.30 12.97 -2.10
N ALA A 83 18.31 11.94 -1.26
CA ALA A 83 19.35 10.93 -1.24
C ALA A 83 19.45 10.16 -2.57
N ILE A 84 18.32 9.75 -3.14
CA ILE A 84 18.27 9.13 -4.48
C ILE A 84 18.85 10.04 -5.55
N ARG A 85 18.51 11.35 -5.53
CA ARG A 85 19.05 12.30 -6.51
C ARG A 85 20.57 12.43 -6.42
N GLU A 86 21.13 12.50 -5.21
CA GLU A 86 22.58 12.56 -5.05
C GLU A 86 23.26 11.25 -5.49
N GLU A 87 22.67 10.09 -5.21
CA GLU A 87 23.17 8.81 -5.68
C GLU A 87 23.21 8.73 -7.21
N LEU A 88 22.14 9.18 -7.87
CA LEU A 88 22.07 9.20 -9.33
C LEU A 88 23.10 10.15 -9.97
N LYS A 89 23.48 11.26 -9.32
CA LYS A 89 24.54 12.14 -9.81
C LYS A 89 25.91 11.45 -9.71
N ASN A 90 26.20 10.81 -8.58
CA ASN A 90 27.51 10.21 -8.31
C ASN A 90 27.76 8.94 -9.14
N ASN A 91 26.70 8.19 -9.49
CA ASN A 91 26.82 6.95 -10.26
C ASN A 91 26.80 7.13 -11.79
N ILE A 92 26.53 8.33 -12.32
CA ILE A 92 26.74 8.61 -13.76
C ILE A 92 28.23 8.44 -14.13
N GLU A 93 29.15 8.64 -13.18
CA GLU A 93 30.60 8.53 -13.39
C GLU A 93 31.15 7.10 -13.15
N LYS A 94 30.47 6.30 -12.31
CA LYS A 94 30.88 4.92 -12.01
C LYS A 94 30.14 3.95 -12.91
N ASN A 95 30.62 3.86 -14.14
CA ASN A 95 30.29 2.78 -15.05
C ASN A 95 30.82 1.46 -14.44
N LYS A 96 30.07 0.78 -13.56
CA LYS A 96 30.51 -0.54 -13.07
C LYS A 96 29.44 -1.39 -12.38
N SER A 97 29.35 -2.59 -12.95
CA SER A 97 29.38 -3.87 -12.25
C SER A 97 28.30 -4.10 -11.20
N LEU A 98 27.33 -4.92 -11.61
CA LEU A 98 26.43 -5.71 -10.78
C LEU A 98 27.05 -6.03 -9.41
N SER A 99 26.41 -5.50 -8.37
CA SER A 99 26.84 -5.61 -6.98
C SER A 99 26.65 -7.05 -6.48
N ILE A 100 27.50 -7.46 -5.53
CA ILE A 100 27.46 -8.73 -4.78
C ILE A 100 26.05 -9.03 -4.21
N PHE A 101 25.20 -8.01 -4.05
CA PHE A 101 23.77 -8.11 -3.71
C PHE A 101 22.92 -8.94 -4.69
N ASP A 102 23.40 -9.18 -5.91
CA ASP A 102 22.67 -9.98 -6.92
C ASP A 102 22.74 -11.48 -6.65
N ARG A 103 23.66 -11.92 -5.79
CA ARG A 103 23.92 -13.35 -5.56
C ARG A 103 22.93 -14.03 -4.61
N PHE A 104 22.04 -13.28 -3.95
CA PHE A 104 21.14 -13.81 -2.90
C PHE A 104 19.70 -13.27 -2.94
N ILE A 105 19.00 -13.43 -4.07
CA ILE A 105 17.54 -13.27 -4.13
C ILE A 105 16.91 -14.61 -4.47
N GLY A 106 16.63 -15.41 -3.44
CA GLY A 106 15.96 -16.71 -3.56
C GLY A 106 14.52 -16.60 -4.08
N LYS A 107 13.99 -17.72 -4.59
CA LYS A 107 12.62 -17.90 -5.09
C LYS A 107 11.60 -17.34 -4.10
N VAL A 108 10.91 -16.26 -4.49
CA VAL A 108 9.68 -15.82 -3.83
C VAL A 108 8.59 -16.78 -4.31
N ALA A 109 8.00 -17.55 -3.40
CA ALA A 109 6.84 -18.37 -3.72
C ALA A 109 5.65 -17.45 -4.03
N ASP A 110 5.00 -17.65 -5.17
CA ASP A 110 3.77 -16.93 -5.59
C ASP A 110 2.54 -17.24 -4.71
N ILE A 111 2.74 -17.71 -3.46
CA ILE A 111 1.66 -17.92 -2.50
C ILE A 111 1.16 -16.55 -2.06
N LYS A 112 0.23 -16.01 -2.86
CA LYS A 112 -0.42 -14.74 -2.58
C LYS A 112 -1.17 -14.88 -1.26
N PRO A 113 -0.95 -14.00 -0.27
CA PRO A 113 -1.85 -13.94 0.86
C PRO A 113 -3.26 -13.67 0.32
N VAL A 114 -4.19 -14.59 0.59
CA VAL A 114 -5.61 -14.42 0.26
C VAL A 114 -6.04 -13.05 0.73
N HIS A 115 -6.68 -12.24 -0.13
CA HIS A 115 -7.20 -10.92 0.23
C HIS A 115 -7.97 -10.98 1.57
N THR A 116 -7.30 -10.62 2.66
CA THR A 116 -7.78 -10.85 4.02
C THR A 116 -8.94 -9.93 4.38
N GLY A 117 -9.07 -8.80 3.66
CA GLY A 117 -10.13 -7.82 3.88
C GLY A 117 -11.52 -8.44 3.88
N ARG A 118 -11.85 -9.32 2.93
CA ARG A 118 -13.16 -10.03 2.89
C ARG A 118 -13.36 -11.03 4.02
N ARG A 119 -12.29 -11.59 4.58
CA ARG A 119 -12.35 -12.51 5.74
C ARG A 119 -12.63 -11.74 7.03
N ILE A 120 -12.15 -10.50 7.11
CA ILE A 120 -12.11 -9.69 8.32
C ILE A 120 -13.29 -8.71 8.35
N PHE A 121 -13.63 -8.06 7.24
CA PHE A 121 -14.70 -7.06 7.16
C PHE A 121 -15.80 -7.46 6.18
N THR A 122 -17.00 -6.91 6.38
CA THR A 122 -18.10 -7.04 5.41
C THR A 122 -17.84 -6.17 4.18
N VAL A 123 -18.36 -6.59 3.03
CA VAL A 123 -18.41 -5.70 1.85
C VAL A 123 -19.21 -4.44 2.22
N PRO A 124 -18.71 -3.22 1.92
CA PRO A 124 -19.42 -2.00 2.23
C PRO A 124 -20.82 -1.96 1.59
N LYS A 125 -21.82 -1.62 2.40
CA LYS A 125 -23.20 -1.38 1.97
C LYS A 125 -23.56 0.10 2.13
N THR A 126 -24.57 0.53 1.39
CA THR A 126 -25.12 1.89 1.51
C THR A 126 -26.26 1.88 2.52
N ASP A 127 -26.23 2.85 3.42
CA ASP A 127 -27.37 3.30 4.18
C ASP A 127 -28.05 4.43 3.39
N TYR A 128 -29.21 4.16 2.80
CA TYR A 128 -29.86 5.09 1.89
C TYR A 128 -30.49 6.28 2.61
N GLU A 129 -30.77 6.17 3.91
CA GLU A 129 -31.29 7.29 4.72
C GLU A 129 -30.23 8.38 4.92
N LEU A 130 -28.95 8.00 4.95
CA LEU A 130 -27.81 8.93 5.08
C LEU A 130 -27.22 9.34 3.73
N CYS A 131 -27.57 8.65 2.65
CA CYS A 131 -26.94 8.85 1.35
C CYS A 131 -27.58 10.02 0.61
N ASP A 132 -26.75 10.99 0.21
CA ASP A 132 -27.15 12.14 -0.61
C ASP A 132 -26.93 11.92 -2.11
N ASN A 133 -26.61 10.69 -2.52
CA ASN A 133 -26.33 10.30 -3.91
C ASN A 133 -25.20 11.09 -4.60
N CYS A 134 -24.25 11.66 -3.86
CA CYS A 134 -23.12 12.44 -4.43
C CYS A 134 -22.16 11.64 -5.35
N GLY A 135 -22.19 10.31 -5.30
CA GLY A 135 -21.36 9.44 -6.15
C GLY A 135 -19.86 9.43 -5.86
N VAL A 136 -19.38 10.09 -4.79
CA VAL A 136 -17.93 10.13 -4.45
C VAL A 136 -17.34 8.73 -4.24
N CYS A 137 -18.13 7.81 -3.68
CA CYS A 137 -17.73 6.43 -3.44
C CYS A 137 -17.48 5.64 -4.75
N ILE A 138 -18.25 5.92 -5.80
CA ILE A 138 -18.08 5.33 -7.14
C ILE A 138 -16.72 5.78 -7.70
N LYS A 139 -16.47 7.09 -7.70
CA LYS A 139 -15.23 7.70 -8.21
C LYS A 139 -13.97 7.20 -7.47
N LYS A 140 -14.08 6.96 -6.17
CA LYS A 140 -12.94 6.52 -5.33
C LYS A 140 -12.73 4.99 -5.35
N CYS A 141 -13.59 4.22 -5.99
CA CYS A 141 -13.48 2.77 -6.01
C CYS A 141 -12.38 2.31 -7.00
N PRO A 142 -11.25 1.75 -6.54
CA PRO A 142 -10.17 1.33 -7.44
C PRO A 142 -10.52 0.10 -8.30
N LYS A 143 -11.63 -0.57 -7.99
CA LYS A 143 -12.13 -1.73 -8.74
C LYS A 143 -13.33 -1.40 -9.63
N ALA A 144 -13.79 -0.14 -9.63
CA ALA A 144 -14.98 0.30 -10.35
C ALA A 144 -16.20 -0.63 -10.15
N CYS A 145 -16.38 -1.13 -8.92
CA CYS A 145 -17.36 -2.17 -8.60
C CYS A 145 -18.57 -1.64 -7.79
N ILE A 146 -18.90 -0.37 -7.95
CA ILE A 146 -20.08 0.27 -7.33
C ILE A 146 -20.86 0.87 -8.50
N ASP A 147 -22.13 0.51 -8.63
CA ASP A 147 -22.99 1.00 -9.71
C ASP A 147 -23.59 2.40 -9.41
N ASN A 148 -24.39 2.91 -10.35
CA ASN A 148 -25.04 4.23 -10.24
C ASN A 148 -26.11 4.29 -9.14
N ASN A 149 -26.65 3.14 -8.71
CA ASN A 149 -27.55 3.03 -7.57
C ASN A 149 -26.76 2.85 -6.25
N ILE A 150 -25.44 3.00 -6.29
CA ILE A 150 -24.53 2.89 -5.15
C ILE A 150 -24.54 1.47 -4.55
N VAL A 151 -24.86 0.46 -5.36
CA VAL A 151 -24.80 -0.95 -4.98
C VAL A 151 -23.40 -1.49 -5.27
N THR A 152 -22.79 -2.12 -4.27
CA THR A 152 -21.46 -2.73 -4.41
C THR A 152 -21.57 -4.15 -4.96
N ASP A 153 -20.86 -4.45 -6.04
CA ASP A 153 -20.61 -5.84 -6.44
C ASP A 153 -19.68 -6.52 -5.42
N LYS A 154 -20.26 -7.47 -4.67
CA LYS A 154 -19.58 -8.23 -3.62
C LYS A 154 -18.45 -9.09 -4.16
N ASN A 155 -18.58 -9.58 -5.40
CA ASN A 155 -17.61 -10.49 -6.02
C ASN A 155 -16.38 -9.75 -6.55
N ALA A 156 -16.53 -8.49 -6.96
CA ALA A 156 -15.41 -7.64 -7.39
C ALA A 156 -14.78 -6.80 -6.26
N CYS A 157 -15.52 -6.44 -5.21
CA CYS A 157 -15.04 -5.55 -4.15
C CYS A 157 -13.90 -6.13 -3.30
N ILE A 158 -12.71 -5.52 -3.32
CA ILE A 158 -11.54 -5.99 -2.54
C ILE A 158 -11.52 -5.53 -1.07
N VAL A 159 -12.57 -4.85 -0.60
CA VAL A 159 -12.69 -4.35 0.79
C VAL A 159 -11.53 -3.43 1.17
N CYS A 160 -11.18 -2.49 0.29
CA CYS A 160 -10.11 -1.51 0.50
C CYS A 160 -10.53 -0.30 1.37
N MET A 161 -11.82 -0.20 1.73
CA MET A 161 -12.44 0.90 2.48
C MET A 161 -12.38 2.30 1.88
N ALA A 162 -11.86 2.49 0.66
CA ALA A 162 -11.81 3.80 0.00
C ALA A 162 -13.20 4.47 -0.07
N CYS A 163 -14.24 3.71 -0.44
CA CYS A 163 -15.62 4.22 -0.49
C CYS A 163 -16.22 4.57 0.88
N VAL A 164 -15.82 3.86 1.93
CA VAL A 164 -16.24 4.13 3.31
C VAL A 164 -15.59 5.43 3.79
N LYS A 165 -14.28 5.56 3.59
CA LYS A 165 -13.49 6.73 4.01
C LYS A 165 -13.85 8.02 3.27
N ALA A 166 -14.21 7.91 1.99
CA ALA A 166 -14.55 9.07 1.18
C ALA A 166 -15.98 9.58 1.39
N CYS A 167 -16.85 8.81 2.07
CA CYS A 167 -18.24 9.19 2.25
C CYS A 167 -18.38 10.19 3.40
N HIS A 168 -18.65 11.46 3.08
CA HIS A 168 -18.78 12.53 4.07
C HIS A 168 -19.99 12.34 5.00
N ASN A 169 -21.09 11.78 4.51
CA ASN A 169 -22.27 11.46 5.32
C ASN A 169 -22.16 10.14 6.11
N ASN A 170 -21.03 9.42 6.01
CA ASN A 170 -20.86 8.09 6.60
C ASN A 170 -21.92 7.04 6.19
N ALA A 171 -22.62 7.26 5.07
CA ALA A 171 -23.62 6.35 4.50
C ALA A 171 -23.04 5.01 4.00
N ARG A 172 -21.72 4.95 3.77
CA ARG A 172 -21.03 3.74 3.31
C ARG A 172 -20.51 2.97 4.51
N ILE A 173 -21.13 1.83 4.83
CA ILE A 173 -20.90 1.11 6.09
C ILE A 173 -20.24 -0.24 5.83
N SER A 174 -19.16 -0.53 6.56
CA SER A 174 -18.55 -1.85 6.68
C SER A 174 -18.31 -2.20 8.14
N LYS A 175 -18.53 -3.47 8.52
CA LYS A 175 -18.41 -3.95 9.90
C LYS A 175 -17.35 -5.04 9.98
N ALA A 176 -16.61 -5.08 11.09
CA ALA A 176 -15.75 -6.21 11.41
C ALA A 176 -16.62 -7.46 11.62
N LYS A 177 -16.22 -8.59 11.05
CA LYS A 177 -16.96 -9.86 11.13
C LYS A 177 -16.78 -10.60 12.46
N ASN A 178 -15.71 -10.28 13.21
CA ASN A 178 -15.36 -10.92 14.47
C ASN A 178 -14.77 -9.89 15.45
N PRO A 179 -15.14 -9.91 16.75
CA PRO A 179 -14.57 -9.04 17.78
C PRO A 179 -13.03 -9.06 17.89
N LEU A 180 -12.38 -10.20 17.64
CA LEU A 180 -10.92 -10.37 17.69
C LEU A 180 -10.17 -9.44 16.72
N ILE A 181 -10.84 -9.00 15.65
CA ILE A 181 -10.28 -8.05 14.68
C ILE A 181 -9.98 -6.72 15.34
N LYS A 182 -10.87 -6.26 16.23
CA LYS A 182 -10.66 -5.03 17.00
C LYS A 182 -9.41 -5.16 17.88
N MET A 183 -9.19 -6.34 18.49
CA MET A 183 -7.98 -6.62 19.28
C MET A 183 -6.71 -6.62 18.43
N GLY A 184 -6.76 -7.22 17.24
CA GLY A 184 -5.65 -7.21 16.28
C GLY A 184 -5.26 -5.79 15.84
N LEU A 185 -6.25 -4.98 15.46
CA LEU A 185 -6.02 -3.57 15.09
C LEU A 185 -5.45 -2.75 16.26
N LYS A 186 -5.94 -2.98 17.50
CA LYS A 186 -5.36 -2.36 18.70
C LYS A 186 -3.90 -2.75 18.90
N LYS A 187 -3.53 -4.01 18.67
CA LYS A 187 -2.13 -4.48 18.76
C LYS A 187 -1.26 -3.81 17.71
N ILE A 188 -1.75 -3.71 16.47
CA ILE A 188 -1.05 -3.01 15.39
C ILE A 188 -0.82 -1.54 15.77
N ASN A 189 -1.83 -0.85 16.31
CA ASN A 189 -1.70 0.55 16.68
C ASN A 189 -0.71 0.82 17.83
N ARG A 190 -0.43 -0.18 18.69
CA ARG A 190 0.58 -0.06 19.75
C ARG A 190 2.00 0.03 19.19
N ASN A 191 2.24 -0.58 18.04
CA ASN A 191 3.53 -0.50 17.38
C ASN A 191 3.62 0.85 16.65
N LYS A 192 4.41 1.77 17.18
CA LYS A 192 4.66 3.06 16.54
C LYS A 192 5.80 2.89 15.53
N ASN A 193 5.51 2.31 14.37
CA ASN A 193 6.54 2.22 13.35
C ASN A 193 6.85 3.61 12.79
N GLU A 194 8.10 3.77 12.37
CA GLU A 194 8.62 4.98 11.76
C GLU A 194 8.87 4.73 10.27
N SER A 195 8.72 5.81 9.50
CA SER A 195 9.13 5.81 8.10
C SER A 195 10.66 5.79 8.02
N LYS A 196 11.22 5.04 7.07
CA LYS A 196 12.67 4.89 6.89
C LYS A 196 13.03 4.54 5.46
N PHE A 197 14.28 4.74 5.07
CA PHE A 197 14.75 4.35 3.74
C PHE A 197 16.20 3.86 3.76
N ILE A 198 16.59 3.21 2.67
CA ILE A 198 17.98 2.85 2.35
C ILE A 198 18.23 3.25 0.91
N VAL A 199 19.39 3.87 0.66
CA VAL A 199 19.96 4.12 -0.68
C VAL A 199 21.23 3.28 -0.78
N PHE A 200 21.48 2.70 -1.95
CA PHE A 200 22.59 1.79 -2.22
C PHE A 200 23.74 2.48 -2.93
#